data_AF-A0A3L7WXU6-F1
#
_entry.id   AF-A0A3L7WXU6-F1
#
_cell.length_a   1.000
_cell.length_b   1.000
_cell.length_c   1.000
_cell.angle_alpha   90.00
_cell.angle_beta   90.00
_cell.angle_gamma   90.00
#
_symmetry.space_group_name_H-M   'P 1'
#
loop_
_entity.id
_entity.type
_entity.pdbx_description
1 polymer ?
#
loop_
_entity_poly.entity_id
_entity_poly.type
_entity_poly.pdbx_seq_one_letter_code
_entity_poly.pdbx_strand_id
1 'polypeptide(L)'
;MGKHCAWKESKRRASTYDLDDWKVMAAEAKALNDALLAHMTAGHAPSAPEVVALAEESRQHISKWFYDCSLEVHVGLAEMFVEDPRFRKSYDD
;
A
#
# COMPACT_ATOMS: atom_id res chain seq x y z
N MET A 1 -16.06 4.61 14.29
CA MET A 1 -16.84 5.14 13.15
C MET A 1 -16.02 5.36 11.86
N GLY A 2 -14.78 4.85 11.72
CA GLY A 2 -13.89 5.20 10.58
C GLY A 2 -13.96 4.31 9.33
N LYS A 3 -14.29 3.01 9.46
CA LYS A 3 -14.21 2.05 8.34
C LYS A 3 -15.20 2.32 7.20
N HIS A 4 -16.41 2.79 7.53
CA HIS A 4 -17.44 3.09 6.52
C HIS A 4 -17.18 4.36 5.72
N CYS A 5 -16.45 5.34 6.28
CA CYS A 5 -16.12 6.59 5.60
C CYS A 5 -14.97 6.38 4.60
N ALA A 6 -13.92 5.65 4.99
CA ALA A 6 -12.80 5.30 4.12
C ALA A 6 -13.25 4.49 2.89
N TRP A 7 -14.15 3.51 3.07
CA TRP A 7 -14.69 2.72 1.97
C TRP A 7 -15.51 3.56 0.97
N LYS A 8 -16.34 4.50 1.47
CA LYS A 8 -17.13 5.39 0.61
C LYS A 8 -16.25 6.35 -0.19
N GLU A 9 -15.23 6.93 0.44
CA GLU A 9 -14.30 7.84 -0.24
C GLU A 9 -13.46 7.11 -1.28
N SER A 10 -12.94 5.93 -0.94
CA SER A 10 -12.24 5.04 -1.89
C SER A 10 -13.09 4.75 -3.12
N LYS A 11 -14.35 4.34 -2.91
CA LYS A 11 -15.27 4.05 -4.00
C LYS A 11 -15.58 5.29 -4.85
N ARG A 12 -15.69 6.47 -4.24
CA ARG A 12 -15.92 7.74 -4.93
C ARG A 12 -14.73 8.11 -5.81
N ARG A 13 -13.50 8.06 -5.29
CA ARG A 13 -12.28 8.37 -6.06
C ARG A 13 -12.03 7.34 -7.16
N ALA A 14 -12.15 6.05 -6.85
CA ALA A 14 -11.98 4.99 -7.85
C ALA A 14 -12.99 5.10 -9.00
N SER A 15 -14.19 5.66 -8.76
CA SER A 15 -15.19 5.88 -9.82
C SER A 15 -14.81 6.99 -10.80
N THR A 16 -13.84 7.84 -10.47
CA THR A 16 -13.35 8.90 -11.36
C THR A 16 -12.09 8.52 -12.14
N TYR A 17 -11.48 7.37 -11.84
CA TYR A 17 -10.23 6.95 -12.48
C TYR A 17 -10.46 6.32 -13.84
N ASP A 18 -9.63 6.74 -14.79
CA ASP A 18 -9.55 6.12 -16.10
C ASP A 18 -8.46 5.03 -16.14
N LEU A 19 -8.33 4.36 -17.29
CA LEU A 19 -7.35 3.29 -17.48
C LEU A 19 -5.89 3.75 -17.27
N ASP A 20 -5.59 5.02 -17.53
CA ASP A 20 -4.23 5.54 -17.38
C ASP A 20 -3.93 5.83 -15.91
N ASP A 21 -4.90 6.34 -15.13
CA ASP A 21 -4.80 6.44 -13.67
C ASP A 21 -4.50 5.07 -13.03
N TRP A 22 -5.21 4.02 -13.45
CA TRP A 22 -4.96 2.66 -12.96
C TRP A 22 -3.56 2.15 -13.31
N LYS A 23 -3.04 2.47 -14.51
CA LYS A 23 -1.67 2.10 -14.90
C LYS A 23 -0.63 2.83 -14.07
N VAL A 24 -0.80 4.13 -13.85
CA VAL A 24 0.12 4.93 -13.04
C VAL A 24 0.12 4.41 -11.61
N MET A 25 -1.06 4.18 -11.03
CA MET A 25 -1.17 3.64 -9.67
C MET A 25 -0.48 2.27 -9.54
N ALA A 26 -0.68 1.37 -10.52
CA ALA A 26 -0.04 0.06 -10.52
C ALA A 26 1.49 0.15 -10.67
N ALA A 27 1.99 1.06 -11.50
CA ALA A 27 3.43 1.29 -11.67
C ALA A 27 4.06 1.85 -10.39
N GLU A 28 3.41 2.80 -9.73
CA GLU A 28 3.85 3.34 -8.43
C GLU A 28 3.89 2.25 -7.36
N ALA A 29 2.84 1.42 -7.25
CA ALA A 29 2.80 0.30 -6.32
C ALA A 29 3.90 -0.74 -6.60
N LYS A 30 4.16 -1.03 -7.87
CA LYS A 30 5.23 -1.96 -8.27
C LYS A 30 6.60 -1.42 -7.86
N ALA A 31 6.88 -0.14 -8.11
CA ALA A 31 8.16 0.48 -7.75
C ALA A 31 8.43 0.41 -6.23
N LEU A 32 7.41 0.65 -5.41
CA LEU A 32 7.51 0.53 -3.95
C LEU A 32 7.83 -0.91 -3.51
N ASN A 33 7.14 -1.89 -4.11
CA ASN A 33 7.39 -3.30 -3.81
C ASN A 33 8.78 -3.76 -4.25
N ASP A 34 9.25 -3.35 -5.43
CA ASP A 34 10.58 -3.67 -5.93
C ASP A 34 11.67 -3.09 -5.00
N ALA A 35 11.49 -1.85 -4.51
CA ALA A 35 12.41 -1.22 -3.56
C ALA A 35 12.44 -1.94 -2.21
N LEU A 36 11.28 -2.29 -1.67
CA LEU A 36 11.18 -3.10 -0.44
C LEU A 36 11.87 -4.45 -0.60
N LEU A 37 11.63 -5.16 -1.72
CA LEU A 37 12.27 -6.43 -2.03
C LEU A 37 13.80 -6.30 -2.13
N ALA A 38 14.29 -5.22 -2.74
CA ALA A 38 15.72 -4.95 -2.83
C ALA A 38 16.36 -4.80 -1.43
N HIS A 39 15.73 -4.04 -0.52
CA HIS A 39 16.23 -3.90 0.86
C HIS A 39 16.13 -5.20 1.66
N MET A 40 15.06 -5.98 1.48
CA MET A 40 14.94 -7.31 2.08
C MET A 40 16.05 -8.25 1.60
N THR A 41 16.34 -8.23 0.29
CA THR A 41 17.39 -9.06 -0.34
C THR A 41 18.79 -8.63 0.11
N ALA A 42 18.99 -7.32 0.32
CA ALA A 42 20.23 -6.76 0.89
C ALA A 42 20.39 -7.04 2.40
N GLY A 43 19.38 -7.63 3.06
CA GLY A 43 19.42 -7.96 4.48
C GLY A 43 19.30 -6.75 5.41
N HIS A 44 18.74 -5.63 4.93
CA HIS A 44 18.50 -4.47 5.78
C HIS A 44 17.48 -4.78 6.88
N ALA A 45 17.69 -4.20 8.06
CA ALA A 45 16.72 -4.31 9.14
C ALA A 45 15.40 -3.62 8.76
N PRO A 46 14.23 -4.16 9.13
CA PRO A 46 12.95 -3.51 8.91
C PRO A 46 12.83 -2.12 9.57
N SER A 47 13.62 -1.87 10.61
CA SER A 47 13.71 -0.59 11.32
C SER A 47 14.74 0.37 10.71
N ALA A 48 15.42 0.01 9.63
CA ALA A 48 16.35 0.90 8.95
C ALA A 48 15.59 2.13 8.42
N PRO A 49 16.16 3.35 8.52
CA PRO A 49 15.48 4.58 8.09
C PRO A 49 14.95 4.52 6.64
N GLU A 50 15.71 3.90 5.74
CA GLU A 50 15.36 3.67 4.33
C GLU A 50 14.09 2.80 4.20
N VAL A 51 13.97 1.74 4.99
CA VAL A 51 12.82 0.81 4.97
C VAL A 51 11.59 1.46 5.60
N VAL A 52 11.78 2.24 6.67
CA VAL A 52 10.71 3.02 7.30
C VAL A 52 10.19 4.12 6.35
N ALA A 53 11.08 4.78 5.60
CA ALA A 53 10.70 5.75 4.59
C ALA A 53 9.82 5.12 3.49
N LEU A 54 10.18 3.93 3.00
CA LEU A 54 9.37 3.20 2.03
C LEU A 54 8.00 2.79 2.57
N ALA A 55 7.90 2.46 3.87
CA ALA A 55 6.62 2.21 4.51
C ALA A 55 5.74 3.48 4.54
N GLU A 56 6.32 4.64 4.85
CA GLU A 56 5.60 5.91 4.79
C GLU A 56 5.19 6.29 3.37
N GLU A 57 6.05 6.06 2.36
CA GLU A 57 5.69 6.25 0.96
C GLU A 57 4.53 5.34 0.54
N SER A 58 4.51 4.10 1.03
CA SER A 58 3.40 3.17 0.81
C SER A 58 2.09 3.68 1.44
N ARG A 59 2.15 4.26 2.64
CA ARG A 59 0.99 4.92 3.26
C ARG A 59 0.50 6.13 2.45
N GLN A 60 1.43 6.93 1.93
CA GLN A 60 1.10 8.10 1.11
C GLN A 60 0.50 7.70 -0.24
N HIS A 61 0.97 6.62 -0.86
CA HIS A 61 0.39 6.05 -2.08
C HIS A 61 -1.08 5.66 -1.87
N ILE A 62 -1.38 4.95 -0.78
CA ILE A 62 -2.77 4.61 -0.42
C ILE A 62 -3.59 5.88 -0.18
N SER A 63 -2.99 6.87 0.50
CA SER A 63 -3.65 8.15 0.82
C SER A 63 -4.02 8.96 -0.42
N LYS A 64 -3.13 8.96 -1.41
CA LYS A 64 -3.32 9.59 -2.71
C LYS A 64 -4.48 8.95 -3.47
N TRP A 65 -4.43 7.63 -3.64
CA TRP A 65 -5.32 6.94 -4.58
C TRP A 65 -6.67 6.50 -4.00
N PHE A 66 -6.79 6.25 -2.70
CA PHE A 66 -8.02 5.66 -2.15
C PHE A 66 -8.69 6.56 -1.12
N TYR A 67 -8.03 6.87 -0.02
CA TYR A 67 -8.60 7.66 1.08
C TYR A 67 -7.48 8.07 2.02
N ASP A 68 -7.66 9.15 2.79
CA ASP A 68 -6.67 9.58 3.78
C ASP A 68 -6.34 8.46 4.79
N CYS A 69 -5.15 7.87 4.64
CA CYS A 69 -4.72 6.71 5.41
C CYS A 69 -3.87 7.19 6.58
N SER A 70 -4.52 7.33 7.74
CA SER A 70 -3.81 7.56 9.00
C SER A 70 -2.86 6.42 9.33
N LEU A 71 -1.84 6.70 10.15
CA LEU A 71 -0.87 5.69 10.59
C LEU A 71 -1.53 4.47 11.25
N GLU A 72 -2.54 4.69 12.09
CA GLU A 72 -3.31 3.63 12.75
C GLU A 72 -4.00 2.69 11.75
N VAL A 73 -4.58 3.28 10.68
CA VAL A 73 -5.19 2.49 9.60
C VAL A 73 -4.12 1.75 8.81
N HIS A 74 -2.97 2.37 8.56
CA HIS A 74 -1.87 1.73 7.85
C HIS A 74 -1.30 0.53 8.59
N VAL A 75 -1.12 0.63 9.91
CA VAL A 75 -0.70 -0.48 10.77
C VAL A 75 -1.74 -1.59 10.75
N GLY A 76 -3.02 -1.27 10.96
CA GLY A 76 -4.09 -2.28 10.93
C GLY A 76 -4.25 -2.97 9.58
N LEU A 77 -3.95 -2.27 8.47
CA LEU A 77 -3.87 -2.89 7.15
C LEU A 77 -2.67 -3.83 7.07
N ALA A 78 -1.47 -3.40 7.48
CA ALA A 78 -0.28 -4.23 7.45
C ALA A 78 -0.45 -5.51 8.29
N GLU A 79 -1.04 -5.41 9.48
CA GLU A 79 -1.40 -6.54 10.32
C GLU A 79 -2.34 -7.50 9.58
N MET A 80 -3.42 -6.99 8.97
CA MET A 80 -4.34 -7.81 8.17
C MET A 80 -3.66 -8.47 6.95
N PHE A 81 -2.72 -7.77 6.29
CA PHE A 81 -1.95 -8.32 5.15
C PHE A 81 -1.00 -9.44 5.58
N VAL A 82 -0.41 -9.33 6.79
CA VAL A 82 0.44 -10.38 7.37
C VAL A 82 -0.39 -11.57 7.84
N GLU A 83 -1.55 -11.31 8.46
CA GLU A 83 -2.44 -12.32 9.03
C GLU A 83 -3.28 -13.06 7.98
N ASP A 84 -3.64 -12.43 6.86
CA ASP A 84 -4.43 -13.05 5.80
C ASP A 84 -3.54 -13.67 4.71
N PRO A 85 -3.40 -15.01 4.67
CA PRO A 85 -2.57 -15.70 3.69
C PRO A 85 -3.07 -15.53 2.24
N ARG A 86 -4.29 -15.04 2.01
CA ARG A 86 -4.80 -14.74 0.66
C ARG A 86 -4.08 -13.54 0.03
N PHE A 87 -3.61 -12.59 0.83
CA PHE A 87 -2.81 -11.47 0.34
C PHE A 87 -1.31 -11.79 0.28
N ARG A 88 -0.85 -12.80 1.03
CA ARG A 88 0.50 -13.37 0.90
C ARG A 88 0.68 -14.16 -0.41
N LYS A 89 -0.42 -14.48 -1.09
CA LYS A 89 -0.43 -15.18 -2.39
C LYS A 89 -0.69 -14.18 -3.52
N SER A 90 0.31 -13.38 -3.85
CA SER A 90 0.32 -12.64 -5.12
C SER A 90 1.47 -13.17 -5.96
N TYR A 91 1.13 -13.65 -7.16
CA TYR A 91 1.97 -14.29 -8.19
C TYR A 91 2.27 -15.78 -8.03
N ASP A 92 1.26 -16.61 -8.31
CA ASP A 92 1.50 -17.89 -9.00
C ASP A 92 0.28 -18.21 -9.88
N ASP A 93 0.36 -17.78 -11.14
CA ASP A 93 -0.13 -18.43 -12.37
C ASP A 93 0.60 -17.82 -13.59
#